data_AF-A0A2D7J853-F1
#
_entry.id   AF-A0A2D7J853-F1
#
_cell.length_a   1.000
_cell.length_b   1.000
_cell.length_c   1.000
_cell.angle_alpha   90.00
_cell.angle_beta   90.00
_cell.angle_gamma   90.00
#
_symmetry.space_group_name_H-M   'P 1'
#
loop_
_entity.id
_entity.type
_entity.pdbx_description
1 polymer ?
#
loop_
_entity_poly.entity_id
_entity_poly.type
_entity_poly.pdbx_seq_one_letter_code
_entity_poly.pdbx_strand_id
1 'polypeptide(L)' 'MGRMGTNYEVADTVAFLVSPRSAFTTGANVIVDGGFTKRVQF' A
#
# COMPACT_ATOMS: atom_id res chain seq x y z
N MET A 1 7.35 -5.12 -11.04
CA MET A 1 8.71 -4.91 -10.47
C MET A 1 9.59 -6.17 -10.46
N GLY A 2 9.03 -7.39 -10.62
CA GLY A 2 9.82 -8.59 -10.92
C GLY A 2 10.73 -9.08 -9.78
N ARG A 3 10.57 -8.55 -8.57
CA ARG A 3 11.30 -8.95 -7.36
C ARG A 3 10.37 -9.07 -6.17
N MET A 4 10.85 -9.74 -5.13
CA MET A 4 10.19 -9.75 -3.83
C MET A 4 10.24 -8.35 -3.20
N GLY A 5 9.15 -7.96 -2.56
CA GLY A 5 9.08 -6.77 -1.73
C GLY A 5 9.87 -6.94 -0.43
N THR A 6 10.28 -5.84 0.17
CA THR A 6 10.88 -5.79 1.51
C THR A 6 9.82 -5.42 2.55
N ASN A 7 10.09 -5.75 3.81
CA ASN A 7 9.25 -5.32 4.93
C ASN A 7 9.15 -3.78 5.03
N TYR A 8 10.21 -3.06 4.66
CA TYR A 8 10.24 -1.60 4.68
C TYR A 8 9.23 -0.97 3.71
N GLU A 9 9.05 -1.54 2.51
CA GLU A 9 8.09 -1.01 1.52
C GLU A 9 6.64 -1.06 2.03
N VAL A 10 6.30 -2.10 2.81
CA VAL A 10 5.00 -2.19 3.48
C VAL A 10 4.94 -1.22 4.66
N ALA A 11 5.98 -1.18 5.50
CA ALA A 11 6.03 -0.32 6.68
C ALA A 11 5.91 1.18 6.33
N ASP A 12 6.55 1.63 5.25
CA ASP A 12 6.46 3.02 4.80
C ASP A 12 5.05 3.39 4.35
N THR A 13 4.35 2.46 3.68
CA THR A 13 2.96 2.66 3.27
C THR A 13 2.06 2.76 4.50
N VAL A 14 2.26 1.91 5.51
CA VAL A 14 1.53 1.99 6.79
C VAL A 14 1.83 3.31 7.49
N ALA A 15 3.10 3.71 7.60
CA ALA A 15 3.53 4.95 8.22
C ALA A 15 2.88 6.17 7.56
N PHE A 16 2.75 6.17 6.22
CA PHE A 16 2.01 7.20 5.50
C PHE A 16 0.52 7.20 5.89
N LEU A 17 -0.14 6.05 5.85
CA LEU A 17 -1.59 5.92 6.11
C LEU A 17 -1.98 6.32 7.53
N VAL A 18 -1.12 6.08 8.52
CA VAL A 18 -1.37 6.49 9.92
C VAL A 18 -0.99 7.95 10.18
N SER A 19 -0.34 8.63 9.23
CA SER A 19 0.07 10.01 9.40
C SER A 19 -1.08 11.01 9.13
N PRO A 20 -0.99 12.25 9.65
CA PRO A 20 -1.95 13.31 9.32
C PRO A 20 -2.08 13.61 7.82
N ARG A 21 -1.09 13.22 7.01
CA ARG A 21 -1.11 13.42 5.55
C ARG A 21 -2.18 12.58 4.85
N SER A 22 -2.67 11.54 5.51
CA SER A 22 -3.67 10.60 4.99
C SER A 22 -5.05 10.82 5.64
N ALA A 23 -5.31 11.98 6.25
CA ALA A 23 -6.49 12.23 7.09
C ALA A 23 -7.85 12.04 6.40
N PHE A 24 -7.90 12.02 5.06
CA PHE A 24 -9.14 11.80 4.30
C PHE A 24 -9.17 10.46 3.56
N THR A 25 -8.20 9.58 3.82
CA THR A 25 -8.14 8.25 3.23
C THR A 25 -8.72 7.24 4.21
N THR A 26 -9.89 6.70 3.88
CA THR A 26 -10.56 5.65 4.63
C THR A 26 -11.37 4.76 3.67
N GLY A 27 -11.71 3.55 4.08
CA GLY A 27 -12.49 2.61 3.28
C GLY A 27 -11.77 2.07 2.03
N ALA A 28 -10.45 2.22 1.94
CA ALA A 28 -9.65 1.81 0.79
C ALA A 28 -8.77 0.59 1.10
N ASN A 29 -8.59 -0.28 0.11
CA ASN A 29 -7.59 -1.34 0.14
C ASN A 29 -6.33 -0.87 -0.59
N VAL A 30 -5.21 -0.74 0.13
CA VAL A 30 -3.92 -0.34 -0.44
C VAL A 30 -3.05 -1.58 -0.64
N ILE A 31 -2.72 -1.89 -1.90
CA ILE A 31 -1.95 -3.08 -2.27
C ILE A 31 -0.50 -2.71 -2.57
N VAL A 32 0.43 -3.35 -1.86
CA VAL A 32 1.88 -3.15 -1.98
C VAL A 32 2.54 -4.46 -2.39
N ASP A 33 2.50 -4.79 -3.67
CA ASP A 33 2.93 -6.12 -4.17
C ASP A 33 3.80 -6.08 -5.44
N GLY A 34 4.30 -4.90 -5.81
CA GLY A 34 5.13 -4.73 -7.00
C GLY A 34 4.38 -4.92 -8.33
N GLY A 35 3.05 -4.80 -8.33
CA GLY A 35 2.17 -4.89 -9.51
C GLY A 35 1.78 -6.32 -9.86
N PHE A 36 1.78 -7.20 -8.86
CA PHE A 36 1.39 -8.61 -8.99
C PHE A 36 -0.14 -8.72 -9.15
N THR A 37 -0.89 -8.03 -8.29
CA THR A 37 -2.35 -7.94 -8.38
C THR A 37 -2.73 -7.05 -9.56
N LYS A 38 -3.33 -7.66 -10.59
CA LYS A 38 -3.75 -6.97 -11.83
C LYS A 38 -5.13 -6.33 -11.75
N ARG A 39 -5.90 -6.59 -10.69
CA ARG A 39 -7.24 -6.05 -10.46
C ARG A 39 -7.57 -6.11 -8.97
N VAL A 40 -7.74 -4.97 -8.33
CA VAL A 40 -8.45 -4.87 -7.04
C VAL A 40 -9.87 -4.52 -7.42
N GLN A 41 -10.82 -5.40 -7.15
CA GLN A 41 -12.16 -5.26 -7.68
C GLN A 41 -13.18 -5.04 -6.56
N PHE A 42 -13.88 -3.91 -6.71
CA PHE A 42 -15.11 -3.38 -6.10
C PHE A 42 -15.27 -3.52 -4.58
#